data_AF-A0A1N7JRN8-F1
#
_entry.id   AF-A0A1N7JRN8-F1
#
_cell.length_a   1.000
_cell.length_b   1.000
_cell.length_c   1.000
_cell.angle_alpha   90.00
_cell.angle_beta   90.00
_cell.angle_gamma   90.00
#
_symmetry.space_group_name_H-M   'P 1'
#
loop_
_entity.id
_entity.type
_entity.pdbx_description
1 polymer ?
#
loop_
_entity_poly.entity_id
_entity_poly.type
_entity_poly.pdbx_seq_one_letter_code
_entity_poly.pdbx_strand_id
1 'polypeptide(L)'
;MRAAAVLLVPLALAGCAGPIGPDGGDPRRPVLALVQGHHAEWGPAGAVIVTRAQVPFTYADGYDARRVADQACGGKVASGVDDNFRDGAWIFPGGCA
;
A
#
# COMPACT_ATOMS: atom_id res chain seq x y z
N MET A 1 26.61 52.12 28.01
CA MET A 1 25.26 51.55 28.23
C MET A 1 25.18 50.30 27.34
N ARG A 2 25.38 49.09 27.89
CA ARG A 2 24.40 47.97 27.97
C ARG A 2 23.44 47.90 26.78
N ALA A 3 23.07 46.78 26.17
CA ALA A 3 23.46 45.37 26.13
C ALA A 3 22.41 44.73 25.20
N ALA A 4 22.77 43.83 24.28
CA ALA A 4 21.90 42.74 23.79
C ALA A 4 22.68 41.92 22.76
N ALA A 5 23.48 40.97 23.25
CA ALA A 5 23.98 39.88 22.42
C ALA A 5 22.82 38.92 22.16
N VAL A 6 22.33 38.88 20.92
CA VAL A 6 21.30 37.94 20.48
C VAL A 6 21.95 36.55 20.40
N LEU A 7 21.67 35.72 21.40
CA LEU A 7 21.98 34.29 21.44
C LEU A 7 21.13 33.57 20.39
N LEU A 8 21.71 33.28 19.23
CA LEU A 8 21.15 32.34 18.26
C LEU A 8 21.63 30.93 18.61
N VAL A 9 20.69 30.14 19.12
CA VAL A 9 20.80 28.72 19.45
C VAL A 9 21.20 27.90 18.20
N PRO A 10 22.24 27.05 18.25
CA PRO A 10 22.53 26.14 17.16
C PRO A 10 21.57 24.95 17.23
N LEU A 11 20.69 24.79 16.24
CA LEU A 11 19.92 23.57 16.05
C LEU A 11 20.88 22.45 15.61
N ALA A 12 21.22 21.56 16.54
CA ALA A 12 21.88 20.29 16.24
C ALA A 12 20.83 19.29 15.71
N LEU A 13 20.75 19.11 14.40
CA LEU A 13 20.03 17.99 13.78
C LEU A 13 21.04 16.86 13.49
N ALA A 14 21.45 16.17 14.55
CA ALA A 14 22.08 14.87 14.46
C ALA A 14 20.99 13.80 14.34
N GLY A 15 20.61 13.46 13.11
CA GLY A 15 19.73 12.34 12.80
C GLY A 15 20.48 11.25 12.04
N CYS A 16 21.16 10.36 12.76
CA CYS A 16 21.65 9.11 12.19
C CYS A 16 20.46 8.17 11.95
N ALA A 17 19.96 8.08 10.71
CA ALA A 17 19.06 7.01 10.32
C ALA A 17 19.91 5.82 9.84
N GLY A 18 20.09 4.82 10.71
CA GLY A 18 20.70 3.53 10.37
C GLY A 18 19.85 2.71 9.39
N PRO A 19 20.41 1.64 8.81
CA PRO A 19 19.68 0.79 7.87
C PRO A 19 18.54 0.05 8.56
N ILE A 20 17.31 0.24 8.05
CA ILE A 20 16.12 -0.49 8.48
C ILE A 20 16.24 -1.93 7.97
N GLY A 21 16.40 -2.87 8.90
CA GLY A 21 16.36 -4.31 8.65
C GLY A 21 14.96 -4.81 8.28
N PRO A 22 14.82 -6.08 7.85
CA PRO A 22 13.67 -6.57 7.09
C PRO A 22 12.37 -6.82 7.87
N ASP A 23 12.26 -6.46 9.15
CA ASP A 23 11.10 -6.82 9.99
C ASP A 23 10.62 -5.62 10.81
N GLY A 24 9.81 -4.75 10.20
CA GLY A 24 9.28 -3.56 10.88
C GLY A 24 8.36 -2.69 10.02
N GLY A 25 7.54 -3.28 9.16
CA GLY A 25 6.57 -2.55 8.34
C GLY A 25 5.43 -1.97 9.19
N ASP A 26 5.19 -0.67 9.05
CA ASP A 26 3.98 -0.01 9.55
C ASP A 26 2.73 -0.75 9.02
N PRO A 27 1.78 -1.20 9.87
CA PRO A 27 0.54 -1.84 9.41
C PRO A 27 -0.35 -0.92 8.56
N ARG A 28 -0.02 0.38 8.47
CA ARG A 28 -0.66 1.37 7.58
C ARG A 28 0.13 1.62 6.29
N ARG A 29 1.30 1.03 6.10
CA ARG A 29 1.96 1.07 4.79
C ARG A 29 1.26 0.06 3.89
N PRO A 30 0.68 0.49 2.76
CA PRO A 30 0.21 -0.44 1.76
C PRO A 30 1.44 -1.25 1.35
N VAL A 31 1.40 -2.56 1.55
CA VAL A 31 2.32 -3.45 0.87
C VAL A 31 1.98 -3.28 -0.60
N LEU A 32 2.68 -2.36 -1.27
CA LEU A 32 2.74 -2.24 -2.70
C LEU A 32 3.40 -3.52 -3.22
N ALA A 33 2.63 -4.60 -3.26
CA ALA A 33 2.97 -5.75 -4.05
C ALA A 33 2.88 -5.28 -5.50
N LEU A 34 3.97 -4.69 -6.00
CA LEU A 34 4.10 -4.29 -7.38
C LEU A 34 4.26 -5.57 -8.21
N VAL A 35 3.14 -6.22 -8.49
CA VAL A 35 3.12 -7.41 -9.33
C VAL A 35 3.13 -6.96 -10.77
N GLN A 36 4.31 -6.90 -11.40
CA GLN A 36 4.43 -6.77 -12.86
C GLN A 36 3.58 -5.63 -13.48
N GLY A 37 3.56 -4.45 -12.86
CA GLY A 37 2.74 -3.31 -13.32
C GLY A 37 1.31 -3.25 -12.76
N HIS A 38 1.02 -4.05 -11.73
CA HIS A 38 -0.20 -3.98 -10.93
C HIS A 38 0.11 -3.45 -9.54
N HIS A 39 -0.89 -2.84 -8.93
CA HIS A 39 -0.87 -2.40 -7.55
C HIS A 39 -1.96 -3.13 -6.79
N ALA A 40 -1.65 -3.58 -5.58
CA ALA A 40 -2.61 -4.08 -4.63
C ALA A 40 -2.52 -3.25 -3.34
N GLU A 41 -3.66 -2.88 -2.78
CA GLU A 41 -3.76 -2.09 -1.56
C GLU A 41 -4.89 -2.61 -0.67
N TRP A 42 -4.71 -2.48 0.65
CA TRP A 42 -5.70 -2.93 1.62
C TRP A 42 -6.70 -1.81 1.88
N GLY A 43 -7.96 -2.09 1.56
CA GLY A 43 -9.10 -1.22 1.81
C GLY A 43 -9.72 -1.40 3.19
N PRO A 44 -10.86 -0.73 3.43
CA PRO A 44 -11.63 -0.88 4.67
C PRO A 44 -11.96 -2.35 4.96
N ALA A 45 -11.99 -2.70 6.25
CA ALA A 45 -12.29 -4.06 6.73
C ALA A 45 -11.36 -5.17 6.18
N GLY A 46 -10.19 -4.81 5.64
CA GLY A 46 -9.22 -5.77 5.11
C GLY A 46 -9.47 -6.18 3.66
N ALA A 47 -10.36 -5.49 2.95
CA ALA A 47 -10.59 -5.73 1.53
C ALA A 47 -9.29 -5.61 0.72
N VAL A 48 -9.13 -6.42 -0.32
CA VAL A 48 -8.01 -6.28 -1.27
C VAL A 48 -8.51 -5.52 -2.50
N ILE A 49 -7.88 -4.40 -2.81
CA ILE A 49 -8.19 -3.58 -3.98
C ILE A 49 -7.02 -3.67 -4.94
N VAL A 50 -7.29 -4.02 -6.19
CA VAL A 50 -6.27 -4.21 -7.22
C VAL A 50 -6.51 -3.25 -8.38
N THR A 51 -5.44 -2.55 -8.77
CA THR A 51 -5.40 -1.68 -9.96
C THR A 51 -4.23 -2.06 -10.87
N ARG A 52 -4.29 -1.63 -12.13
CA ARG A 52 -3.24 -1.82 -13.13
C ARG A 52 -2.70 -0.45 -13.56
N ALA A 53 -1.38 -0.30 -13.56
CA ALA A 53 -0.72 1.00 -13.70
C ALA A 53 -0.90 1.67 -15.08
N GLN A 54 -1.05 0.88 -16.15
CA GLN A 54 -1.07 1.39 -17.52
C GLN A 54 -2.49 1.54 -18.06
N VAL A 55 -3.23 0.43 -18.10
CA VAL A 55 -4.61 0.39 -18.59
C VAL A 55 -5.47 -0.07 -17.41
N PRO A 56 -6.46 0.72 -16.97
CA PRO A 56 -7.36 0.32 -15.90
C PRO A 56 -8.02 -1.03 -16.21
N PHE A 57 -8.34 -1.78 -15.16
CA PHE A 57 -9.10 -3.01 -15.37
C PHE A 57 -10.46 -2.71 -15.98
N THR A 58 -11.03 -3.73 -16.60
CA THR A 58 -12.43 -3.80 -16.97
C THR A 58 -13.11 -4.91 -16.16
N TYR A 59 -14.44 -4.98 -16.27
CA TYR A 59 -15.21 -6.08 -15.72
C TYR A 59 -14.78 -7.46 -16.26
N ALA A 60 -14.21 -7.55 -17.47
CA ALA A 60 -13.76 -8.83 -18.01
C ALA A 60 -12.44 -9.32 -17.39
N ASP A 61 -11.68 -8.45 -16.71
CA ASP A 61 -10.33 -8.74 -16.21
C ASP A 61 -10.30 -9.39 -14.82
N GLY A 62 -11.45 -9.81 -14.27
CA GLY A 62 -11.56 -10.28 -12.89
C GLY A 62 -10.64 -11.46 -12.54
N TYR A 63 -10.39 -12.35 -13.50
CA TYR A 63 -9.45 -13.46 -13.31
C TYR A 63 -8.00 -12.96 -13.11
N ASP A 64 -7.56 -11.98 -13.91
CA ASP A 64 -6.20 -11.44 -13.79
C ASP A 64 -6.05 -10.61 -12.51
N ALA A 65 -7.06 -9.81 -12.17
CA ALA A 65 -7.08 -9.09 -10.91
C ALA A 65 -7.01 -10.04 -9.70
N ARG A 66 -7.75 -11.16 -9.74
CA ARG A 66 -7.69 -12.17 -8.68
C ARG A 66 -6.31 -12.80 -8.56
N ARG A 67 -5.63 -13.08 -9.67
CA ARG A 67 -4.26 -13.61 -9.67
C ARG A 67 -3.30 -12.65 -8.94
N VAL A 68 -3.45 -11.34 -9.18
CA VAL A 68 -2.66 -10.33 -8.46
C VAL A 68 -3.02 -10.27 -6.98
N ALA A 69 -4.31 -10.32 -6.64
CA ALA A 69 -4.78 -10.34 -5.25
C ALA A 69 -4.24 -11.55 -4.48
N ASP A 70 -4.28 -12.75 -5.06
CA ASP A 70 -3.70 -13.98 -4.51
C ASP A 70 -2.21 -13.79 -4.17
N GLN A 71 -1.44 -13.20 -5.10
CA GLN A 71 -0.02 -12.93 -4.90
C GLN A 71 0.22 -11.89 -3.80
N ALA A 72 -0.61 -10.84 -3.76
CA ALA A 72 -0.52 -9.81 -2.74
C ALA A 72 -0.86 -10.34 -1.34
N CYS A 73 -1.76 -11.32 -1.25
CA CYS A 73 -2.06 -12.06 -0.02
C CYS A 73 -0.99 -13.09 0.38
N GLY A 74 0.04 -13.31 -0.44
CA GLY A 74 0.99 -14.42 -0.23
C GLY A 74 0.33 -15.80 -0.32
N GLY A 75 -0.84 -15.90 -0.96
CA GLY A 75 -1.69 -17.08 -0.90
C GLY A 75 -2.96 -16.96 -1.74
N LYS A 76 -4.12 -16.91 -1.07
CA LYS A 76 -5.44 -16.81 -1.71
C LYS A 76 -6.15 -15.58 -1.18
N VAL A 77 -6.75 -14.83 -2.10
CA VAL A 77 -7.78 -13.85 -1.74
C VAL A 77 -9.10 -14.59 -1.48
N ALA A 78 -9.86 -14.17 -0.47
CA ALA A 78 -11.20 -14.64 -0.17
C ALA A 78 -12.19 -14.07 -1.21
N SER A 79 -12.12 -14.61 -2.42
CA SER A 79 -12.98 -14.28 -3.55
C SER A 79 -14.37 -14.89 -3.37
N GLY A 80 -15.41 -14.13 -3.68
CA GLY A 80 -16.80 -14.54 -3.51
C GLY A 80 -17.79 -13.72 -4.36
N VAL A 81 -19.08 -13.88 -4.06
CA VAL A 81 -20.17 -13.22 -4.82
C VAL A 81 -20.18 -11.70 -4.68
N ASP A 82 -19.52 -11.17 -3.65
CA ASP A 82 -19.41 -9.73 -3.37
C ASP A 82 -18.20 -9.09 -4.06
N ASP A 83 -17.37 -9.88 -4.76
CA ASP A 83 -16.28 -9.36 -5.57
C ASP A 83 -16.84 -8.44 -6.64
N ASN A 84 -16.23 -7.27 -6.81
CA ASN A 84 -16.81 -6.27 -7.70
C ASN A 84 -15.76 -5.41 -8.39
N PHE A 85 -16.09 -5.04 -9.63
CA PHE A 85 -15.33 -4.07 -10.41
C PHE A 85 -15.94 -2.67 -10.23
N ARG A 86 -15.13 -1.69 -9.86
CA ARG A 86 -15.52 -0.28 -9.76
C ARG A 86 -14.37 0.63 -10.15
N ASP A 87 -14.66 1.65 -10.95
CA ASP A 87 -13.73 2.74 -11.26
C ASP A 87 -12.33 2.29 -11.73
N GLY A 88 -12.25 1.21 -12.52
CA GLY A 88 -10.99 0.70 -13.04
C GLY A 88 -10.21 -0.22 -12.08
N ALA A 89 -10.80 -0.53 -10.93
CA ALA A 89 -10.25 -1.42 -9.91
C ALA A 89 -11.12 -2.67 -9.72
N TRP A 90 -10.48 -3.76 -9.31
CA TRP A 90 -11.17 -4.93 -8.79
C TRP A 90 -11.05 -4.94 -7.27
N ILE A 91 -12.17 -5.14 -6.59
CA ILE A 91 -12.30 -5.10 -5.14
C ILE A 91 -12.73 -6.49 -4.68
N PHE A 92 -11.97 -7.05 -3.74
CA PHE A 92 -12.24 -8.32 -3.08
C PHE A 92 -12.56 -8.04 -1.60
N PRO A 93 -13.84 -7.85 -1.23
CA PRO A 93 -14.23 -7.44 0.12
C PRO A 93 -13.84 -8.43 1.21
N GLY A 94 -13.76 -9.72 0.87
CA GLY A 94 -13.38 -10.77 1.82
C GLY A 94 -11.92 -10.71 2.29
N GLY A 95 -11.07 -9.92 1.65
CA GLY A 95 -9.67 -9.79 2.01
C GLY A 95 -8.85 -11.04 1.69
N CYS A 96 -7.76 -11.28 2.43
CA CYS A 96 -6.97 -12.50 2.32
C CYS A 96 -7.61 -13.66 3.11
N ALA A 97 -7.54 -14.89 2.56
CA ALA A 97 -8.10 -16.10 3.14
C ALA A 97 -7.19 -16.78 4.18
#